data_AF-A0A5K3G5D0-F1
#
_entry.id   AF-A0A5K3G5D0-F1
#
_cell.length_a   1.000
_cell.length_b   1.000
_cell.length_c   1.000
_cell.angle_alpha   90.00
_cell.angle_beta   90.00
_cell.angle_gamma   90.00
#
_symmetry.space_group_name_H-M   'P 1'
#
loop_
_entity.id
_entity.type
_entity.pdbx_description
1 polymer ?
#
loop_
_entity_poly.entity_id
_entity_poly.type
_entity_poly.pdbx_seq_one_letter_code
_entity_poly.pdbx_strand_id
1 'polypeptide(L)'
;MLVKRRNFPESAPTNEWARFLYYQGFIEAIELEYKAAYDHLICAQGKAPQQAAVGFRQALHKITTVVGLLLGQLPNRSLFRQDDLKDALHPYFQLSQTIHSGDLMQFNHVLEVHSKRFCKDKTYTLILRLRHNVIKAGVRRISLSYSKIPIADIAEKLKLDSPEDAEYIVMK
;
A
#
# COMPACT_ATOMS: atom_id res chain seq x y z
N MET A 1 1.07 16.12 -13.53
CA MET A 1 1.75 17.18 -14.35
C MET A 1 1.34 18.62 -13.97
N LEU A 2 1.57 19.08 -12.72
CA LEU A 2 1.47 20.50 -12.33
C LEU A 2 2.40 20.89 -11.14
N VAL A 3 2.82 19.92 -10.29
CA VAL A 3 3.74 20.16 -9.16
C VAL A 3 5.22 20.14 -9.58
N LYS A 4 5.58 19.39 -10.64
CA LYS A 4 6.96 19.31 -11.18
C LYS A 4 7.57 20.64 -11.65
N ARG A 5 6.79 21.74 -11.68
CA ARG A 5 7.23 23.04 -12.20
C ARG A 5 7.72 24.01 -11.13
N ARG A 6 7.71 23.64 -9.84
CA ARG A 6 8.31 24.45 -8.76
C ARG A 6 9.27 23.60 -7.96
N ASN A 7 10.57 23.88 -8.12
CA ASN A 7 11.59 23.34 -7.24
C ASN A 7 11.46 24.01 -5.88
N PHE A 8 11.43 23.20 -4.82
CA PHE A 8 11.45 23.73 -3.47
C PHE A 8 12.79 24.46 -3.22
N PRO A 9 12.80 25.62 -2.55
CA PRO A 9 14.05 26.34 -2.30
C PRO A 9 15.00 25.50 -1.44
N GLU A 10 16.28 25.41 -1.83
CA GLU A 10 17.29 24.61 -1.13
C GLU A 10 17.58 25.11 0.31
N SER A 11 17.22 26.36 0.61
CA SER A 11 17.43 26.99 1.93
C SER A 11 16.35 26.65 2.98
N ALA A 12 15.37 25.81 2.64
CA ALA A 12 14.26 25.55 3.54
C ALA A 12 14.62 24.62 4.72
N PRO A 13 13.99 24.80 5.89
CA PRO A 13 14.24 23.95 7.06
C PRO A 13 13.83 22.50 6.80
N THR A 14 14.56 21.55 7.38
CA THR A 14 14.36 20.10 7.20
C THR A 14 12.92 19.65 7.45
N ASN A 15 12.25 20.28 8.42
CA ASN A 15 10.85 19.99 8.77
C ASN A 15 9.87 20.33 7.64
N GLU A 16 10.09 21.44 6.93
CA GLU A 16 9.26 21.81 5.78
C GLU A 16 9.55 20.90 4.59
N TRP A 17 10.81 20.51 4.42
CA TRP A 17 11.22 19.56 3.40
C TRP A 17 10.54 18.20 3.56
N ALA A 18 10.43 17.69 4.79
CA ALA A 18 9.72 16.45 5.08
C ALA A 18 8.22 16.52 4.72
N ARG A 19 7.57 17.66 4.98
CA ARG A 19 6.16 17.89 4.61
C ARG A 19 5.98 18.02 3.11
N PHE A 20 6.88 18.74 2.44
CA PHE A 20 6.87 18.90 1.00
C PHE A 20 6.95 17.53 0.30
N LEU A 21 7.92 16.70 0.69
CA LEU A 21 8.05 15.35 0.15
C LEU A 21 6.83 14.46 0.45
N TYR A 22 6.23 14.59 1.63
CA TYR A 22 5.00 13.86 1.97
C TYR A 22 3.87 14.18 0.99
N TYR A 23 3.61 15.46 0.74
CA TYR A 23 2.57 15.88 -0.20
C TYR A 23 2.90 15.54 -1.64
N GLN A 24 4.16 15.66 -2.04
CA GLN A 24 4.62 15.27 -3.36
C GLN A 24 4.40 13.77 -3.60
N GLY A 25 4.84 12.92 -2.66
CA GLY A 25 4.62 11.48 -2.73
C GLY A 25 3.14 11.10 -2.70
N PHE A 26 2.30 11.83 -1.97
CA PHE A 26 0.84 11.63 -1.97
C PHE A 26 0.23 11.89 -3.36
N ILE A 27 0.63 12.99 -4.01
CA ILE A 27 0.14 13.34 -5.35
C ILE A 27 0.62 12.33 -6.38
N GLU A 28 1.90 11.95 -6.33
CA GLU A 28 2.48 10.95 -7.24
C GLU A 28 1.82 9.56 -7.06
N ALA A 29 1.47 9.17 -5.83
CA ALA A 29 0.73 7.94 -5.58
C ALA A 29 -0.68 7.96 -6.20
N ILE A 30 -1.34 9.12 -6.26
CA ILE A 30 -2.62 9.28 -6.95
C ILE A 30 -2.44 9.24 -8.47
N GLU A 31 -1.39 9.88 -8.99
CA GLU A 31 -1.00 9.91 -10.41
C GLU A 31 -0.48 8.54 -10.93
N LEU A 32 -0.52 7.47 -10.13
CA LEU A 32 -0.10 6.09 -10.45
C LEU A 32 1.43 5.87 -10.52
N GLU A 33 2.23 6.86 -10.15
CA GLU A 33 3.70 6.76 -10.12
C GLU A 33 4.19 6.21 -8.77
N TYR A 34 3.87 4.93 -8.49
CA TYR A 34 4.11 4.33 -7.18
C TYR A 34 5.58 4.27 -6.78
N LYS A 35 6.49 4.07 -7.73
CA LYS A 35 7.93 3.95 -7.45
C LYS A 35 8.52 5.28 -6.97
N ALA A 36 8.29 6.35 -7.74
CA ALA A 36 8.74 7.69 -7.37
C ALA A 36 8.08 8.16 -6.06
N ALA A 37 6.79 7.89 -5.89
CA ALA A 37 6.06 8.21 -4.67
C ALA A 37 6.70 7.54 -3.45
N TYR A 38 7.05 6.25 -3.56
CA TYR A 38 7.67 5.51 -2.47
C TYR A 38 9.04 6.09 -2.10
N ASP A 39 9.88 6.39 -3.07
CA ASP A 39 11.22 6.97 -2.84
C ASP A 39 11.14 8.32 -2.12
N HIS A 40 10.22 9.20 -2.53
CA HIS A 40 9.97 10.47 -1.84
C HIS A 40 9.44 10.28 -0.41
N LEU A 41 8.57 9.29 -0.19
CA LEU A 41 8.06 8.99 1.15
C LEU A 41 9.14 8.43 2.08
N ILE A 42 10.06 7.60 1.59
CA ILE A 42 11.20 7.10 2.37
C ILE A 42 12.16 8.25 2.71
N CYS A 43 12.46 9.13 1.75
CA CYS A 43 13.22 10.35 2.01
C CYS A 43 12.55 11.25 3.06
N ALA A 44 11.21 11.34 3.04
CA ALA A 44 10.45 12.09 4.04
C ALA A 44 10.51 11.44 5.43
N GLN A 45 10.50 10.09 5.52
CA GLN A 45 10.71 9.36 6.78
C GLN A 45 12.06 9.70 7.41
N GLY A 46 13.14 9.67 6.62
CA GLY A 46 14.49 9.96 7.10
C GLY A 46 14.67 11.39 7.60
N LYS A 47 13.88 12.34 7.08
CA LYS A 47 13.93 13.76 7.45
C LYS A 47 12.92 14.18 8.51
N ALA A 48 12.01 13.29 8.91
CA ALA A 48 11.03 13.58 9.94
C ALA A 48 11.66 13.51 11.35
N PRO A 49 11.22 14.38 12.30
CA PRO A 49 11.73 14.33 13.67
C PRO A 49 11.38 13.01 14.36
N GLN A 50 12.35 12.39 15.03
CA GLN A 50 12.18 11.07 15.68
C GLN A 50 11.47 11.10 17.03
N GLN A 51 11.33 12.24 17.68
CA GLN A 51 10.74 12.34 19.03
C GLN A 51 9.52 13.28 19.08
N ALA A 52 9.27 14.05 18.02
CA ALA A 52 8.16 15.00 17.94
C ALA A 52 7.18 14.61 16.84
N ALA A 53 5.94 15.11 16.92
CA ALA A 53 4.91 14.97 15.89
C ALA A 53 4.51 13.52 15.55
N VAL A 54 4.12 12.75 16.56
CA VAL A 54 3.65 11.35 16.43
C VAL A 54 2.56 11.21 15.35
N GLY A 55 1.60 12.14 15.26
CA GLY A 55 0.54 12.10 14.26
C GLY A 55 1.05 12.23 12.80
N PHE A 56 2.07 13.05 12.55
CA PHE A 56 2.66 13.15 11.21
C PHE A 56 3.38 11.85 10.83
N ARG A 57 4.13 11.25 11.77
CA ARG A 57 4.78 9.95 11.55
C ARG A 57 3.77 8.86 11.28
N GLN A 58 2.68 8.80 12.05
CA GLN A 58 1.59 7.85 11.82
C GLN A 58 1.01 8.02 10.40
N ALA A 59 0.68 9.24 9.99
CA ALA A 59 0.16 9.51 8.64
C ALA A 59 1.14 9.09 7.54
N LEU A 60 2.42 9.36 7.75
CA LEU A 60 3.48 9.05 6.80
C LEU A 60 3.73 7.55 6.69
N HIS A 61 3.81 6.82 7.81
CA HIS A 61 3.92 5.37 7.80
C HIS A 61 2.69 4.67 7.22
N LYS A 62 1.48 5.19 7.45
CA LYS A 62 0.25 4.66 6.84
C LYS A 62 0.34 4.70 5.31
N ILE A 63 0.68 5.86 4.73
CA ILE A 63 0.77 5.97 3.28
C ILE A 63 1.96 5.21 2.70
N THR A 64 3.13 5.24 3.35
CA THR A 64 4.29 4.46 2.89
C THR A 64 3.95 2.97 2.86
N THR A 65 3.21 2.48 3.85
CA THR A 65 2.76 1.08 3.88
C THR A 65 1.81 0.78 2.71
N VAL A 66 0.82 1.63 2.45
CA VAL A 66 -0.12 1.44 1.33
C VAL A 66 0.60 1.46 -0.02
N VAL A 67 1.49 2.42 -0.25
CA VAL A 67 2.25 2.53 -1.51
C VAL A 67 3.24 1.38 -1.67
N GLY A 68 3.92 0.98 -0.59
CA GLY A 68 4.80 -0.20 -0.59
C GLY A 68 4.04 -1.48 -0.95
N LEU A 69 2.83 -1.67 -0.40
CA LEU A 69 1.96 -2.79 -0.74
C LEU A 69 1.51 -2.77 -2.21
N LEU A 70 1.27 -1.59 -2.79
CA LEU A 70 0.96 -1.43 -4.23
C LEU A 70 2.16 -1.82 -5.12
N LEU A 71 3.39 -1.64 -4.64
CA LEU A 71 4.62 -2.09 -5.30
C LEU A 71 4.92 -3.58 -5.07
N GLY A 72 4.14 -4.27 -4.24
CA GLY A 72 4.40 -5.66 -3.84
C GLY A 72 5.53 -5.81 -2.81
N GLN A 73 5.95 -4.73 -2.17
CA GLN A 73 6.92 -4.76 -1.06
C GLN A 73 6.17 -4.93 0.27
N LEU A 74 6.60 -5.91 1.06
CA LEU A 74 6.04 -6.15 2.39
C LEU A 74 6.72 -5.24 3.43
N PRO A 75 5.97 -4.54 4.28
CA PRO A 75 6.53 -3.72 5.34
C PRO A 75 7.19 -4.57 6.42
N ASN A 76 8.29 -4.05 7.02
CA ASN A 76 8.99 -4.71 8.11
C ASN A 76 8.12 -4.84 9.37
N ARG A 77 8.08 -6.03 9.96
CA ARG A 77 7.26 -6.33 11.16
C ARG A 77 7.62 -5.46 12.38
N SER A 78 8.87 -4.98 12.45
CA SER A 78 9.35 -4.08 13.50
C SER A 78 8.61 -2.74 13.53
N LEU A 79 8.13 -2.25 12.39
CA LEU A 79 7.38 -0.98 12.28
C LEU A 79 6.03 -1.05 13.03
N PHE A 80 5.42 -2.24 13.09
CA PHE A 80 4.12 -2.45 13.73
C PHE A 80 4.22 -2.69 15.25
N ARG A 81 5.44 -2.80 15.79
CA ARG A 81 5.70 -3.10 17.20
C ARG A 81 5.91 -1.84 18.05
N GLN A 82 6.12 -0.68 17.43
CA GLN A 82 6.29 0.58 18.15
C GLN A 82 4.96 1.00 18.81
N ASP A 83 4.96 1.25 20.12
CA ASP A 83 3.75 1.52 20.90
C ASP A 83 2.97 2.74 20.38
N ASP A 84 3.68 3.79 19.94
CA ASP A 84 3.10 5.00 19.33
C ASP A 84 2.33 4.73 18.02
N LEU A 85 2.64 3.63 17.32
CA LEU A 85 2.20 3.36 15.94
C LEU A 85 1.28 2.14 15.87
N LYS A 86 1.35 1.23 16.85
CA LYS A 86 0.64 -0.04 16.87
C LYS A 86 -0.87 0.12 16.65
N ASP A 87 -1.52 0.99 17.40
CA ASP A 87 -2.98 1.17 17.32
C ASP A 87 -3.43 1.85 16.03
N ALA A 88 -2.58 2.70 15.46
CA ALA A 88 -2.84 3.41 14.21
C ALA A 88 -2.63 2.53 12.97
N LEU A 89 -1.65 1.63 13.03
CA LEU A 89 -1.25 0.78 11.91
C LEU A 89 -1.93 -0.60 11.93
N HIS A 90 -2.61 -0.99 13.02
CA HIS A 90 -3.26 -2.31 13.12
C HIS A 90 -4.17 -2.67 11.91
N PRO A 91 -5.03 -1.78 11.38
CA PRO A 91 -5.84 -2.08 10.18
C PRO A 91 -4.98 -2.28 8.93
N TYR A 92 -3.89 -1.53 8.78
CA TYR A 92 -2.95 -1.63 7.67
C TYR A 92 -2.09 -2.91 7.76
N PHE A 93 -1.82 -3.37 8.98
CA PHE A 93 -1.19 -4.67 9.22
C PHE A 93 -2.10 -5.81 8.76
N GLN A 94 -3.39 -5.79 9.13
CA GLN A 94 -4.37 -6.79 8.66
C GLN A 94 -4.45 -6.79 7.12
N LEU A 95 -4.49 -5.62 6.49
CA LEU A 95 -4.41 -5.52 5.01
C LEU A 95 -3.14 -6.17 4.45
N SER A 96 -1.97 -5.90 5.03
CA SER A 96 -0.71 -6.51 4.57
C SER A 96 -0.74 -8.04 4.67
N GLN A 97 -1.38 -8.58 5.71
CA GLN A 97 -1.54 -10.01 5.90
C GLN A 97 -2.45 -10.63 4.82
N THR A 98 -3.57 -9.96 4.49
CA THR A 98 -4.47 -10.44 3.42
C THR A 98 -3.76 -10.49 2.06
N ILE A 99 -2.94 -9.48 1.73
CA ILE A 99 -2.15 -9.45 0.49
C ILE A 99 -1.13 -10.58 0.45
N HIS A 100 -0.46 -10.87 1.57
CA HIS A 100 0.49 -11.97 1.66
C HIS A 100 -0.18 -13.36 1.53
N SER A 101 -1.38 -13.51 2.08
CA SER A 101 -2.16 -14.74 1.95
C SER A 101 -2.75 -14.93 0.55
N GLY A 102 -3.07 -13.84 -0.16
CA GLY A 102 -3.75 -13.88 -1.45
C GLY A 102 -5.26 -14.16 -1.35
N ASP A 103 -5.86 -14.04 -0.16
CA ASP A 103 -7.29 -14.31 0.06
C ASP A 103 -8.14 -13.04 -0.14
N LEU A 104 -8.98 -13.06 -1.18
CA LEU A 104 -9.91 -11.99 -1.51
C LEU A 104 -11.05 -11.83 -0.50
N MET A 105 -11.51 -12.93 0.10
CA MET A 105 -12.62 -12.88 1.06
C MET A 105 -12.18 -12.17 2.33
N GLN A 106 -10.99 -12.53 2.83
CA GLN A 106 -10.43 -11.87 4.00
C GLN A 106 -10.14 -10.38 3.73
N PHE A 107 -9.69 -10.05 2.52
CA PHE A 107 -9.50 -8.66 2.09
C PHE A 107 -10.80 -7.86 2.10
N ASN A 108 -11.89 -8.40 1.54
CA ASN A 108 -13.20 -7.74 1.53
C ASN A 108 -13.75 -7.56 2.96
N HIS A 109 -13.58 -8.56 3.82
CA HIS A 109 -14.00 -8.46 5.22
C HIS A 109 -13.24 -7.35 5.98
N VAL A 110 -11.91 -7.28 5.82
CA VAL A 110 -11.09 -6.22 6.45
C VAL A 110 -11.48 -4.84 5.92
N LEU A 111 -11.80 -4.73 4.63
CA LEU A 111 -12.30 -3.50 4.02
C LEU A 111 -13.62 -3.03 4.63
N GLU A 112 -14.58 -3.93 4.82
CA GLU A 112 -15.89 -3.61 5.42
C GLU A 112 -15.73 -3.15 6.88
N VAL A 113 -14.96 -3.89 7.67
CA VAL A 113 -14.74 -3.60 9.10
C VAL A 113 -14.06 -2.25 9.30
N HIS A 114 -13.05 -1.92 8.49
CA HIS A 114 -12.22 -0.71 8.69
C HIS A 114 -12.52 0.43 7.71
N SER A 115 -13.58 0.34 6.90
CA SER A 115 -13.95 1.33 5.87
C SER A 115 -13.96 2.77 6.39
N LYS A 116 -14.59 3.01 7.56
CA LYS A 116 -14.66 4.34 8.20
C LYS A 116 -13.28 4.93 8.50
N ARG A 117 -12.31 4.09 8.84
CA ARG A 117 -10.95 4.51 9.21
C ARG A 117 -10.12 4.84 7.96
N PHE A 118 -10.24 4.03 6.91
CA PHE A 118 -9.61 4.31 5.61
C PHE A 118 -10.18 5.55 4.92
N CYS A 119 -11.48 5.83 5.10
CA CYS A 119 -12.11 7.04 4.60
C CYS A 119 -11.54 8.29 5.29
N LYS A 120 -11.41 8.26 6.63
CA LYS A 120 -10.76 9.35 7.39
C LYS A 120 -9.31 9.59 6.97
N ASP A 121 -8.58 8.52 6.69
CA ASP A 121 -7.17 8.58 6.28
C ASP A 121 -6.98 8.95 4.80
N LYS A 122 -8.06 9.13 4.03
CA LYS A 122 -8.04 9.40 2.57
C LYS A 122 -7.29 8.36 1.73
N THR A 123 -7.08 7.15 2.27
CA THR A 123 -6.36 6.05 1.61
C THR A 123 -7.30 5.07 0.91
N TYR A 124 -8.62 5.24 1.04
CA TYR A 124 -9.63 4.31 0.51
C TYR A 124 -9.48 4.02 -0.99
N THR A 125 -9.23 5.04 -1.81
CA THR A 125 -9.06 4.88 -3.27
C THR A 125 -7.82 4.06 -3.64
N LEU A 126 -6.73 4.21 -2.90
CA LEU A 126 -5.51 3.42 -3.07
C LEU A 126 -5.73 1.97 -2.63
N ILE A 127 -6.50 1.76 -1.54
CA ILE A 127 -6.77 0.42 -1.04
C ILE A 127 -7.70 -0.35 -2.00
N LEU A 128 -8.68 0.29 -2.64
CA LEU A 128 -9.47 -0.38 -3.69
C LEU A 128 -8.60 -0.94 -4.81
N ARG A 129 -7.51 -0.24 -5.17
CA ARG A 129 -6.54 -0.71 -6.17
C ARG A 129 -5.70 -1.89 -5.68
N LEU A 130 -5.54 -2.06 -4.35
CA LEU A 130 -4.86 -3.24 -3.80
C LEU A 130 -5.60 -4.54 -4.13
N ARG A 131 -6.91 -4.53 -4.41
CA ARG A 131 -7.65 -5.75 -4.78
C ARG A 131 -6.98 -6.47 -5.96
N HIS A 132 -6.61 -5.76 -7.02
CA HIS A 132 -5.91 -6.36 -8.15
C HIS A 132 -4.51 -6.90 -7.75
N ASN A 133 -3.82 -6.21 -6.84
CA ASN A 133 -2.52 -6.64 -6.33
C ASN A 133 -2.63 -7.90 -5.46
N VAL A 134 -3.70 -8.06 -4.67
CA VAL A 134 -3.99 -9.29 -3.93
C VAL A 134 -4.14 -10.46 -4.90
N ILE A 135 -4.88 -10.27 -6.01
CA ILE A 135 -5.05 -11.32 -7.01
C ILE A 135 -3.71 -11.67 -7.65
N LYS A 136 -2.92 -10.67 -8.08
CA LYS A 136 -1.59 -10.91 -8.65
C LYS A 136 -0.66 -11.62 -7.66
N ALA A 137 -0.71 -11.27 -6.38
CA ALA A 137 0.07 -11.95 -5.34
C ALA A 137 -0.38 -13.40 -5.14
N GLY A 138 -1.70 -13.65 -5.14
CA GLY A 138 -2.29 -15.00 -5.08
C GLY A 138 -1.89 -15.88 -6.27
N VAL A 139 -2.03 -15.36 -7.49
CA VAL A 139 -1.60 -16.04 -8.73
C VAL A 139 -0.10 -16.35 -8.68
N ARG A 140 0.75 -15.38 -8.29
CA ARG A 140 2.19 -15.58 -8.15
C ARG A 140 2.54 -16.67 -7.12
N ARG A 141 1.80 -16.74 -6.02
CA ARG A 141 1.99 -17.78 -5.00
C ARG A 141 1.63 -19.17 -5.52
N ILE A 142 0.53 -19.27 -6.26
CA ILE A 142 0.11 -20.52 -6.90
C ILE A 142 1.14 -20.92 -7.97
N SER A 143 1.60 -19.99 -8.80
CA SER A 143 2.59 -20.28 -9.85
C SER A 143 3.95 -20.71 -9.31
N LEU A 144 4.33 -20.27 -8.11
CA LEU A 144 5.54 -20.75 -7.43
C LEU A 144 5.37 -22.16 -6.85
N SER A 145 4.13 -22.57 -6.55
CA SER A 145 3.82 -23.85 -5.92
C SER A 145 3.60 -24.97 -6.95
N TYR A 146 3.12 -24.64 -8.14
CA TYR A 146 2.74 -25.59 -9.19
C TYR A 146 3.50 -25.32 -10.49
N SER A 147 4.10 -26.36 -11.08
CA SER A 147 4.74 -26.26 -12.40
C SER A 147 3.73 -26.15 -13.55
N LYS A 148 2.57 -26.81 -13.42
CA LYS A 148 1.44 -26.74 -14.35
C LYS A 148 0.15 -26.83 -13.53
N ILE A 149 -0.78 -25.93 -13.80
CA ILE A 149 -2.10 -25.90 -13.15
C ILE A 149 -3.12 -25.39 -14.17
N PRO A 150 -4.31 -26.02 -14.29
CA PRO A 150 -5.36 -25.53 -15.18
C PRO A 150 -5.96 -24.22 -14.64
N ILE A 151 -6.42 -23.36 -15.54
CA ILE A 151 -6.95 -22.02 -15.19
C ILE A 151 -8.21 -22.14 -14.31
N ALA A 152 -9.01 -23.18 -14.51
CA ALA A 152 -10.19 -23.47 -13.69
C ALA A 152 -9.84 -23.65 -12.20
N ASP A 153 -8.79 -24.41 -11.89
CA ASP A 153 -8.35 -24.65 -10.51
C ASP A 153 -7.78 -23.36 -9.87
N ILE A 154 -7.19 -22.46 -10.66
CA ILE A 154 -6.74 -21.15 -10.19
C ILE A 154 -7.95 -20.29 -9.78
N ALA A 155 -8.99 -20.25 -10.62
CA ALA A 155 -10.20 -19.49 -10.36
C ALA A 155 -10.92 -20.01 -9.10
N GLU A 156 -11.02 -21.33 -8.95
CA GLU A 156 -11.64 -21.96 -7.78
C GLU A 156 -10.85 -21.67 -6.50
N LYS A 157 -9.51 -21.80 -6.53
CA LYS A 157 -8.65 -21.50 -5.38
C LYS A 157 -8.67 -20.03 -4.97
N LEU A 158 -8.78 -19.12 -5.94
CA LEU A 158 -8.88 -17.68 -5.68
C LEU A 158 -10.31 -17.22 -5.41
N LYS A 159 -11.30 -18.12 -5.50
CA LYS A 159 -12.74 -17.82 -5.37
C LYS A 159 -13.16 -16.66 -6.29
N LEU A 160 -12.70 -16.69 -7.53
CA LEU A 160 -13.12 -15.73 -8.55
C LEU A 160 -14.49 -16.17 -9.09
N ASP A 161 -15.42 -15.23 -9.21
CA ASP A 161 -16.79 -15.49 -9.65
C ASP A 161 -16.88 -15.92 -11.13
N SER A 162 -15.86 -15.58 -11.94
CA SER A 162 -15.76 -15.98 -13.34
C SER A 162 -14.38 -16.56 -13.70
N PRO A 163 -14.30 -17.68 -14.43
CA PRO A 163 -13.06 -18.19 -15.00
C PRO A 163 -12.46 -17.24 -16.06
N GLU A 164 -13.28 -16.42 -16.71
CA GLU A 164 -12.84 -15.44 -17.72
C GLU A 164 -12.01 -14.32 -17.07
N ASP A 165 -12.35 -13.92 -15.85
CA ASP A 165 -11.57 -12.94 -15.07
C ASP A 165 -10.19 -13.52 -14.71
N ALA A 166 -10.12 -14.82 -14.40
CA ALA A 166 -8.86 -15.49 -14.11
C ALA A 166 -7.96 -15.54 -15.36
N GLU A 167 -8.53 -15.82 -16.53
CA GLU A 167 -7.81 -15.82 -17.81
C GLU A 167 -7.27 -14.42 -18.14
N TYR A 168 -8.10 -13.38 -18.01
CA TYR A 168 -7.68 -11.99 -18.24
C TYR A 168 -6.52 -11.55 -17.33
N ILE A 169 -6.51 -12.01 -16.07
CA ILE A 169 -5.46 -11.66 -15.10
C ILE A 169 -4.16 -12.43 -15.37
N VAL A 170 -4.23 -13.68 -15.83
CA VAL A 170 -3.05 -14.47 -16.19
C VAL A 170 -2.42 -13.98 -17.49
N MET A 171 -3.23 -13.50 -18.45
CA MET A 171 -2.73 -12.95 -19.72
C MET A 171 -2.08 -11.56 -19.60
N LYS A 172 -2.17 -10.89 -18.44
CA LYS A 172 -1.79 -9.47 -18.26
C LYS A 172 -0.71 -9.20 -17.20
#